data_AF-A0A2A5M657-F1
#
_entry.id   AF-A0A2A5M657-F1
#
_cell.length_a   1.000
_cell.length_b   1.000
_cell.length_c   1.000
_cell.angle_alpha   90.00
_cell.angle_beta   90.00
_cell.angle_gamma   90.00
#
_symmetry.space_group_name_H-M   'P 1'
#
loop_
_entity.id
_entity.type
_entity.pdbx_description
1 polymer ?
#
loop_
_entity_poly.entity_id
_entity_poly.type
_entity_poly.pdbx_seq_one_letter_code
_entity_poly.pdbx_strand_id
1 'polypeptide(L)'
;GDERKVNEVSLDIISNVIYARAEETLMILAKILSDNRYANAIGGGVVLTGGMTKLAGIDELAPATFDNRSVRLATARKDLITGFSEIFNDPENTCAI
;
A
#
# COMPACT_ATOMS: atom_id res chain seq x y z
N GLY A 1 -2.42 16.19 -34.76
CA GLY A 1 -2.76 14.86 -34.22
C GLY A 1 -4.16 14.95 -33.67
N ASP A 2 -4.94 13.88 -33.78
CA ASP A 2 -6.35 13.89 -33.34
C ASP A 2 -6.43 13.79 -31.81
N GLU A 3 -6.38 14.95 -31.14
CA GLU A 3 -6.41 15.12 -29.68
C GLU A 3 -7.79 14.80 -29.07
N ARG A 4 -8.77 14.32 -29.86
CA ARG A 4 -10.15 14.05 -29.42
C ARG A 4 -10.56 12.58 -29.49
N LYS A 5 -9.60 11.67 -29.68
CA LYS A 5 -9.92 10.23 -29.69
C LYS A 5 -10.12 9.72 -28.26
N VAL A 6 -11.38 9.50 -27.89
CA VAL A 6 -11.76 8.82 -26.64
C VAL A 6 -11.85 7.32 -26.92
N ASN A 7 -11.12 6.52 -26.14
CA ASN A 7 -11.25 5.07 -26.17
C ASN A 7 -12.14 4.65 -25.01
N GLU A 8 -13.25 3.98 -25.32
CA GLU A 8 -14.11 3.38 -24.32
C GLU A 8 -13.48 2.07 -23.82
N VAL A 9 -13.31 1.95 -22.51
CA VAL A 9 -12.65 0.81 -21.86
C VAL A 9 -13.54 0.35 -20.71
N SER A 10 -13.70 -0.96 -20.55
CA SER A 10 -14.50 -1.49 -19.45
C SER A 10 -13.83 -1.25 -18.10
N LEU A 11 -14.64 -1.10 -17.05
CA LEU A 11 -14.15 -0.94 -15.69
C LEU A 11 -13.34 -2.17 -15.22
N ASP A 12 -13.66 -3.36 -15.73
CA ASP A 12 -12.91 -4.60 -15.45
C ASP A 12 -11.46 -4.51 -15.95
N ILE A 13 -11.25 -3.97 -17.15
CA ILE A 13 -9.90 -3.78 -17.68
C ILE A 13 -9.12 -2.79 -16.81
N ILE A 14 -9.74 -1.68 -16.42
CA ILE A 14 -9.11 -0.68 -15.55
C ILE A 14 -8.75 -1.30 -14.19
N SER A 15 -9.66 -2.07 -13.61
CA SER A 15 -9.47 -2.75 -12.33
C SER A 15 -8.33 -3.77 -12.39
N ASN A 16 -8.25 -4.55 -13.48
CA ASN A 16 -7.15 -5.49 -13.69
C ASN A 16 -5.79 -4.80 -13.80
N VAL A 17 -5.73 -3.64 -14.48
CA VAL A 17 -4.49 -2.86 -14.57
C VAL A 17 -4.07 -2.35 -13.19
N ILE A 18 -5.02 -1.81 -12.41
CA ILE A 18 -4.75 -1.32 -11.04
C ILE A 18 -4.26 -2.47 -10.15
N TYR A 19 -4.96 -3.60 -10.17
CA TYR A 19 -4.59 -4.80 -9.42
C TYR A 19 -3.17 -5.27 -9.78
N ALA A 20 -2.87 -5.43 -11.07
CA ALA A 20 -1.56 -5.89 -11.52
C ALA A 20 -0.42 -4.95 -11.09
N ARG A 21 -0.65 -3.63 -11.03
CA ARG A 21 0.36 -2.68 -10.53
C ARG A 21 0.52 -2.75 -9.02
N ALA A 22 -0.57 -2.92 -8.28
CA ALA A 22 -0.52 -3.06 -6.82
C ALA A 22 0.22 -4.35 -6.42
N GLU A 23 -0.11 -5.47 -7.07
CA GLU A 23 0.54 -6.77 -6.86
C GLU A 23 2.04 -6.72 -7.20
N GLU A 24 2.39 -6.21 -8.38
CA GLU A 24 3.80 -6.07 -8.80
C GLU A 24 4.60 -5.23 -7.80
N THR A 25 4.04 -4.11 -7.31
CA THR A 25 4.70 -3.25 -6.33
C THR A 25 4.95 -4.00 -5.02
N LEU A 26 3.95 -4.71 -4.51
CA LEU A 26 4.07 -5.49 -3.28
C LEU A 26 5.09 -6.63 -3.44
N MET A 27 5.12 -7.30 -4.59
CA MET A 27 6.11 -8.35 -4.89
C MET A 27 7.54 -7.81 -4.89
N ILE A 28 7.76 -6.63 -5.48
CA ILE A 28 9.07 -5.96 -5.46
C ILE A 28 9.47 -5.65 -4.02
N LEU A 29 8.56 -5.11 -3.21
CA LEU A 29 8.81 -4.83 -1.80
C LEU A 29 9.10 -6.10 -0.99
N ALA A 30 8.34 -7.17 -1.20
CA ALA A 30 8.54 -8.47 -0.56
C ALA A 30 9.93 -9.03 -0.88
N LYS A 31 10.37 -8.92 -2.14
CA LYS A 31 11.70 -9.33 -2.58
C LYS A 31 12.80 -8.50 -1.90
N ILE A 32 12.67 -7.17 -1.88
CA ILE A 32 13.64 -6.27 -1.22
C ILE A 32 13.78 -6.62 0.26
N LEU A 33 12.67 -6.93 0.94
CA LEU A 33 12.69 -7.33 2.34
C LEU A 33 13.32 -8.71 2.53
N SER A 34 13.02 -9.67 1.67
CA SER A 34 13.57 -11.04 1.75
C SER A 34 15.06 -11.12 1.42
N ASP A 35 15.57 -10.24 0.56
CA ASP A 35 17.01 -10.15 0.25
C ASP A 35 17.82 -9.48 1.40
N ASN A 36 17.14 -8.95 2.41
CA ASN A 36 17.78 -8.30 3.54
C ASN A 36 18.36 -9.33 4.53
N ARG A 37 19.62 -9.16 4.96
CA ARG A 37 20.28 -10.02 5.96
C ARG A 37 19.56 -10.07 7.33
N TYR A 38 18.71 -9.10 7.63
CA TYR A 38 17.91 -9.04 8.85
C TYR A 38 16.49 -9.57 8.66
N ALA A 39 16.11 -10.03 7.46
CA ALA A 39 14.76 -10.49 7.15
C ALA A 39 14.25 -11.56 8.13
N ASN A 40 15.15 -12.46 8.56
CA ASN A 40 14.85 -13.54 9.50
C ASN A 40 15.00 -13.12 10.98
N ALA A 41 15.60 -11.96 11.26
CA ALA A 41 15.74 -11.41 12.61
C ALA A 41 14.56 -10.51 13.00
N ILE A 42 13.74 -10.08 12.03
CA ILE A 42 12.58 -9.22 12.26
C ILE A 42 11.37 -10.10 12.60
N GLY A 43 11.15 -10.36 13.89
CA GLY A 43 9.95 -11.06 14.38
C GLY A 43 8.66 -10.22 14.34
N GLY A 44 8.75 -8.93 14.00
CA GLY A 44 7.63 -7.98 14.06
C GLY A 44 6.72 -7.99 12.83
N GLY A 45 7.14 -8.55 11.69
CA GLY A 45 6.42 -8.48 10.43
C GLY A 45 6.48 -7.10 9.75
N VAL A 46 5.51 -6.81 8.87
CA VAL A 46 5.46 -5.62 8.01
C VAL A 46 4.30 -4.71 8.43
N VAL A 47 4.54 -3.40 8.47
CA VAL A 47 3.49 -2.40 8.64
C VAL A 47 3.46 -1.53 7.37
N LEU A 48 2.30 -1.44 6.75
CA LEU A 48 2.07 -0.60 5.58
C LEU A 48 1.33 0.68 6.01
N THR A 49 1.82 1.80 5.50
CA THR A 49 1.27 3.15 5.68
C THR A 49 1.30 3.87 4.32
N GLY A 50 0.93 5.15 4.28
CA GLY A 50 0.95 5.94 3.05
C GLY A 50 -0.35 5.83 2.24
N GLY A 51 -0.47 6.65 1.20
CA GLY A 51 -1.72 6.75 0.43
C GLY A 51 -2.15 5.43 -0.25
N MET A 52 -1.19 4.56 -0.58
CA MET A 52 -1.46 3.26 -1.22
C MET A 52 -2.32 2.33 -0.35
N THR A 53 -2.27 2.46 0.98
CA THR A 53 -3.09 1.62 1.88
C THR A 53 -4.57 1.98 1.83
N LYS A 54 -4.96 3.02 1.09
CA LYS A 54 -6.37 3.38 0.84
C LYS A 54 -6.95 2.67 -0.39
N LEU A 55 -6.14 1.91 -1.13
CA LEU A 55 -6.61 1.12 -2.26
C LEU A 55 -7.51 -0.02 -1.76
N ALA A 56 -8.69 -0.18 -2.36
CA ALA A 56 -9.61 -1.25 -2.00
C ALA A 56 -8.96 -2.64 -2.24
N GLY A 57 -9.15 -3.56 -1.29
CA GLY A 57 -8.59 -4.92 -1.35
C GLY A 57 -7.11 -5.03 -1.00
N ILE A 58 -6.45 -3.94 -0.58
CA ILE A 58 -5.02 -3.97 -0.19
C ILE A 58 -4.78 -4.79 1.08
N ASP A 59 -5.77 -4.84 1.97
CA ASP A 59 -5.79 -5.64 3.19
C ASP A 59 -5.83 -7.15 2.93
N GLU A 60 -6.28 -7.57 1.75
CA GLU A 60 -6.23 -8.95 1.27
C GLU A 60 -4.98 -9.23 0.44
N LEU A 61 -4.65 -8.32 -0.49
CA LEU A 61 -3.54 -8.48 -1.42
C LEU A 61 -2.18 -8.47 -0.72
N ALA A 62 -1.98 -7.58 0.25
CA ALA A 62 -0.69 -7.45 0.91
C ALA A 62 -0.30 -8.70 1.72
N PRO A 63 -1.13 -9.26 2.63
CA PRO A 63 -0.80 -10.51 3.30
C PRO A 63 -0.50 -11.67 2.35
N ALA A 64 -1.23 -11.76 1.23
CA ALA A 64 -1.00 -12.80 0.22
C ALA A 64 0.37 -12.67 -0.47
N THR A 65 0.95 -11.47 -0.52
CA THR A 65 2.22 -11.20 -1.22
C THR A 65 3.45 -11.33 -0.31
N PHE A 66 3.32 -11.20 1.01
CA PHE A 66 4.46 -11.14 1.95
C PHE A 66 4.85 -12.48 2.63
N ASP A 67 4.77 -13.62 1.93
CA ASP A 67 5.33 -14.92 2.33
C ASP A 67 5.14 -15.31 3.81
N ASN A 68 3.89 -15.35 4.31
CA ASN A 68 3.52 -15.67 5.71
C ASN A 68 4.05 -14.71 6.79
N ARG A 69 4.59 -13.54 6.44
CA ARG A 69 4.87 -12.48 7.42
C ARG A 69 3.56 -11.82 7.83
N SER A 70 3.43 -11.45 9.11
CA SER A 70 2.28 -10.65 9.56
C SER A 70 2.33 -9.27 8.90
N VAL A 71 1.29 -8.90 8.16
CA VAL A 71 1.16 -7.56 7.54
C VAL A 71 0.05 -6.80 8.25
N ARG A 72 0.28 -5.53 8.56
CA ARG A 72 -0.71 -4.64 9.20
C ARG A 72 -0.79 -3.32 8.46
N LEU A 73 -1.99 -2.78 8.29
CA LEU A 73 -2.18 -1.41 7.86
C LEU A 73 -2.18 -0.49 9.08
N ALA A 74 -1.52 0.66 8.99
CA ALA A 74 -1.45 1.61 10.09
C ALA A 74 -1.53 3.05 9.60
N THR A 75 -1.90 3.93 10.53
CA THR A 75 -1.91 5.38 10.39
C THR A 75 -1.41 6.00 11.70
N ALA A 76 -1.19 7.31 11.71
CA ALA A 76 -0.74 7.99 12.92
C ALA A 76 -1.81 7.94 14.03
N ARG A 77 -1.37 7.98 15.29
CA ARG A 77 -2.29 8.00 16.41
C ARG A 77 -3.08 9.31 16.43
N LYS A 78 -4.38 9.23 16.70
CA LYS A 78 -5.30 10.38 16.70
C LYS A 78 -4.94 11.47 17.69
N ASP A 79 -4.30 11.11 18.80
CA ASP A 79 -3.87 11.98 19.90
C ASP A 79 -2.43 12.46 19.77
N LEU A 80 -1.74 12.11 18.68
CA LEU A 80 -0.33 12.45 18.48
C LEU A 80 -0.12 13.96 18.30
N ILE A 81 -1.02 14.64 17.58
CA ILE A 81 -0.98 16.08 17.34
C ILE A 81 -2.36 16.68 17.62
N THR A 82 -2.41 17.57 18.62
CA THR A 82 -3.63 18.30 18.97
C THR A 82 -4.01 19.31 17.89
N GLY A 83 -5.29 19.32 17.49
CA GLY A 83 -5.84 20.30 16.53
C GLY A 83 -5.74 19.93 15.06
N PHE A 84 -5.06 18.84 14.71
CA PHE A 84 -4.87 18.38 13.32
C PHE A 84 -5.10 16.87 13.14
N SER A 85 -5.83 16.24 14.06
CA SER A 85 -6.04 14.80 14.08
C SER A 85 -6.72 14.27 12.81
N GLU A 86 -7.61 15.04 12.18
CA GLU A 86 -8.27 14.65 10.93
C GLU A 86 -7.30 14.53 9.75
N ILE A 87 -6.25 15.35 9.73
CA ILE A 87 -5.23 15.33 8.67
C ILE A 87 -4.23 14.20 8.94
N PHE A 88 -3.70 14.14 10.16
CA PHE A 88 -2.61 13.23 10.49
C PHE A 88 -3.06 11.78 10.70
N ASN A 89 -4.33 11.54 10.97
CA ASN A 89 -4.89 10.18 11.03
C ASN A 89 -5.19 9.59 9.63
N ASP A 90 -4.87 10.29 8.53
CA ASP A 90 -4.83 9.69 7.20
C ASP A 90 -3.45 9.03 6.97
N PRO A 91 -3.40 7.74 6.57
CA PRO A 91 -2.14 7.04 6.33
C PRO A 91 -1.23 7.74 5.32
N GLU A 92 -1.77 8.54 4.39
CA GLU A 92 -0.97 9.33 3.43
C GLU A 92 -0.02 10.33 4.09
N ASN A 93 -0.37 10.80 5.29
CA ASN A 93 0.37 11.83 6.02
C ASN A 93 1.38 11.25 7.02
N THR A 94 1.54 9.92 7.08
CA THR A 94 2.43 9.26 8.04
C THR A 94 3.89 9.71 7.92
N CYS A 95 4.36 10.08 6.72
CA CYS A 95 5.74 10.55 6.52
C CYS A 95 5.99 11.98 7.04
N ALA A 96 4.92 12.77 7.22
CA ALA A 96 5.04 14.16 7.67
C ALA A 96 5.16 14.28 9.19
N ILE A 97 5.02 13.17 9.92
CA ILE A 97 4.93 13.12 11.38
C ILE A 97 6.12 12.37 11.98
#